data_AF-A0A926KBV6-F1
#
_entry.id   AF-A0A926KBV6-F1
#
_cell.length_a   1.000
_cell.length_b   1.000
_cell.length_c   1.000
_cell.angle_alpha   90.00
_cell.angle_beta   90.00
_cell.angle_gamma   90.00
#
_symmetry.space_group_name_H-M   'P 1'
#
loop_
_entity.id
_entity.type
_entity.pdbx_description
1 polymer ?
#
loop_
_entity_poly.entity_id
_entity_poly.type
_entity_poly.pdbx_seq_one_letter_code
_entity_poly.pdbx_strand_id
1 'polypeptide(L)'
;MTPAPKEELPRRSTHREMPVGYAAVGASRASDLLRFPPAGSTSYEETAQLGSGEERFILASSWLMTWGAHRGAGCAVDDVDRGEGSNYVGVAFDAEGSPLPSGNTEELFGPDGEPFITAGTTARLRIGDLDREILVVYTLVETNRIGFAWGDRSAEGGPYGEHFAVVELKEDGTVWAGVRGFFYSSQNGFLGLKARGDQRNVVDAAKRILEALQPGAAPVNSLPNDDAEADSGADDATAETGAAAEPIIIELPADDSADR
;
A
#
# COMPACT_ATOMS: atom_id res chain seq x y z
N MET A 1 -15.17 -63.62 19.22
CA MET A 1 -13.85 -63.05 18.92
C MET A 1 -14.04 -62.08 17.77
N THR A 2 -14.35 -60.83 18.09
CA THR A 2 -14.70 -59.77 17.12
C THR A 2 -13.41 -59.00 16.80
N PRO A 3 -13.04 -58.80 15.53
CA PRO A 3 -11.83 -58.05 15.20
C PRO A 3 -12.02 -56.56 15.54
N ALA A 4 -10.98 -55.95 16.12
CA ALA A 4 -10.96 -54.53 16.43
C ALA A 4 -11.02 -53.67 15.13
N PRO A 5 -11.71 -52.52 15.14
CA PRO A 5 -11.70 -51.60 14.01
C PRO A 5 -10.31 -50.98 13.86
N LYS A 6 -9.84 -50.89 12.61
CA LYS A 6 -8.55 -50.27 12.24
C LYS A 6 -8.55 -48.79 12.63
N GLU A 7 -7.55 -48.36 13.39
CA GLU A 7 -7.27 -46.94 13.61
C GLU A 7 -6.93 -46.28 12.27
N GLU A 8 -7.80 -45.39 11.82
CA GLU A 8 -7.54 -44.54 10.66
C GLU A 8 -6.62 -43.40 11.13
N LEU A 9 -5.34 -43.48 10.76
CA LEU A 9 -4.36 -42.44 11.10
C LEU A 9 -4.84 -41.10 10.51
N PRO A 10 -4.83 -40.01 11.30
CA PRO A 10 -5.29 -38.70 10.83
C PRO A 10 -4.42 -38.25 9.66
N ARG A 11 -5.05 -37.97 8.52
CA ARG A 11 -4.37 -37.39 7.35
C ARG A 11 -3.85 -36.02 7.77
N ARG A 12 -2.52 -35.89 7.81
CA ARG A 12 -1.85 -34.62 8.09
C ARG A 12 -2.13 -33.66 6.93
N SER A 13 -3.14 -32.81 7.08
CA SER A 13 -3.41 -31.72 6.14
C SER A 13 -2.39 -30.60 6.42
N THR A 14 -1.37 -30.48 5.58
CA THR A 14 -0.40 -29.37 5.59
C THR A 14 -0.67 -28.34 4.50
N HIS A 15 -1.85 -28.38 3.86
CA HIS A 15 -2.22 -27.38 2.87
C HIS A 15 -2.53 -26.07 3.59
N ARG A 16 -1.61 -25.11 3.50
CA ARG A 16 -1.87 -23.73 3.86
C ARG A 16 -2.45 -23.05 2.62
N GLU A 17 -3.63 -22.49 2.76
CA GLU A 17 -4.22 -21.62 1.76
C GLU A 17 -3.24 -20.47 1.48
N MET A 18 -2.92 -20.25 0.21
CA MET A 18 -2.02 -19.17 -0.17
C MET A 18 -2.78 -17.85 -0.02
N PRO A 19 -2.22 -16.88 0.71
CA PRO A 19 -2.92 -15.63 0.98
C PRO A 19 -2.97 -14.71 -0.26
N VAL A 20 -2.25 -15.06 -1.33
CA VAL A 20 -2.21 -14.38 -2.62
C VAL A 20 -2.40 -15.35 -3.78
N GLY A 21 -2.87 -14.83 -4.93
CA GLY A 21 -3.20 -15.61 -6.12
C GLY A 21 -2.01 -16.06 -6.97
N TYR A 22 -0.78 -15.86 -6.51
CA TYR A 22 0.46 -16.15 -7.25
C TYR A 22 1.54 -16.76 -6.34
N ALA A 23 2.51 -17.47 -6.94
CA ALA A 23 3.53 -18.21 -6.20
C ALA A 23 4.79 -17.40 -5.85
N ALA A 24 5.17 -16.43 -6.68
CA ALA A 24 6.41 -15.68 -6.54
C ALA A 24 6.29 -14.49 -5.56
N VAL A 25 5.96 -14.77 -4.30
CA VAL A 25 5.76 -13.77 -3.23
C VAL A 25 7.08 -13.07 -2.89
N GLY A 26 7.07 -11.74 -2.90
CA GLY A 26 8.21 -10.87 -2.59
C GLY A 26 9.17 -10.63 -3.77
N ALA A 27 8.90 -11.19 -4.95
CA ALA A 27 9.79 -11.08 -6.10
C ALA A 27 9.88 -9.65 -6.65
N SER A 28 8.93 -8.76 -6.35
CA SER A 28 8.98 -7.35 -6.74
C SER A 28 10.21 -6.61 -6.21
N ARG A 29 10.78 -7.07 -5.08
CA ARG A 29 11.99 -6.51 -4.45
C ARG A 29 13.29 -6.89 -5.17
N ALA A 30 13.30 -8.00 -5.92
CA ALA A 30 14.52 -8.54 -6.52
C ALA A 30 15.16 -7.55 -7.50
N SER A 31 16.44 -7.23 -7.33
CA SER A 31 17.13 -6.22 -8.16
C SER A 31 17.15 -6.57 -9.66
N ASP A 32 17.04 -7.86 -9.97
CA ASP A 32 17.06 -8.41 -11.32
C ASP A 32 15.66 -8.70 -11.91
N LEU A 33 14.57 -8.33 -11.22
CA LEU A 33 13.18 -8.56 -11.64
C LEU A 33 12.91 -8.25 -13.12
N LEU A 34 13.38 -7.11 -13.60
CA LEU A 34 13.13 -6.67 -14.99
C LEU A 34 13.80 -7.59 -16.03
N ARG A 35 14.89 -8.24 -15.63
CA ARG A 35 15.64 -9.16 -16.48
C ARG A 35 15.16 -10.60 -16.32
N PHE A 36 14.80 -10.98 -15.10
CA PHE A 36 14.41 -12.33 -14.73
C PHE A 36 13.08 -12.33 -13.95
N PRO A 37 11.96 -11.96 -14.60
CA PRO A 37 10.67 -11.98 -13.92
C PRO A 37 10.20 -13.41 -13.64
N PRO A 38 9.28 -13.61 -12.69
CA PRO A 38 8.64 -14.89 -12.45
C PRO A 38 8.11 -15.52 -13.75
N ALA A 39 8.27 -16.83 -13.90
CA ALA A 39 7.95 -17.53 -15.14
C ALA A 39 6.49 -17.29 -15.56
N GLY A 40 6.30 -16.83 -16.81
CA GLY A 40 4.96 -16.55 -17.37
C GLY A 40 4.38 -15.18 -17.00
N SER A 41 5.08 -14.36 -16.22
CA SER A 41 4.68 -12.99 -15.91
C SER A 41 5.33 -11.97 -16.83
N THR A 42 4.79 -10.75 -16.81
CA THR A 42 5.37 -9.56 -17.44
C THR A 42 5.79 -8.60 -16.33
N SER A 43 7.05 -8.17 -16.33
CA SER A 43 7.55 -7.14 -15.41
C SER A 43 7.39 -5.74 -15.97
N TYR A 44 7.32 -4.75 -15.08
CA TYR A 44 7.30 -3.34 -15.43
C TYR A 44 7.98 -2.50 -14.33
N GLU A 45 8.42 -1.30 -14.69
CA GLU A 45 8.93 -0.29 -13.76
C GLU A 45 8.67 1.10 -14.34
N GLU A 46 8.16 2.00 -13.51
CA GLU A 46 7.95 3.40 -13.82
C GLU A 46 8.55 4.23 -12.69
N THR A 47 9.14 5.37 -13.03
CA THR A 47 9.77 6.27 -12.05
C THR A 47 9.43 7.72 -12.36
N ALA A 48 9.39 8.55 -11.33
CA ALA A 48 9.20 9.99 -11.46
C ALA A 48 10.00 10.73 -10.38
N GLN A 49 10.61 11.85 -10.76
CA GLN A 49 11.18 12.77 -9.77
C GLN A 49 10.04 13.56 -9.13
N LEU A 50 10.04 13.65 -7.79
CA LEU A 50 9.06 14.39 -7.00
C LEU A 50 9.56 15.77 -6.55
N GLY A 51 10.86 16.03 -6.71
CA GLY A 51 11.52 17.28 -6.29
C GLY A 51 12.82 17.02 -5.55
N SER A 52 13.03 17.75 -4.45
CA SER A 52 14.22 17.63 -3.59
C SER A 52 13.92 17.99 -2.14
N GLY A 53 14.80 17.56 -1.24
CA GLY A 53 14.77 17.90 0.19
C GLY A 53 14.00 16.89 1.05
N GLU A 54 14.32 16.91 2.35
CA GLU A 54 13.78 15.98 3.34
C GLU A 54 12.27 16.19 3.57
N GLU A 55 11.80 17.44 3.57
CA GLU A 55 10.37 17.75 3.71
C GLU A 55 9.55 17.11 2.56
N ARG A 56 10.06 17.16 1.33
CA ARG A 56 9.44 16.49 0.18
C ARG A 56 9.40 14.98 0.38
N PHE A 57 10.50 14.41 0.86
CA PHE A 57 10.58 12.98 1.16
C PHE A 57 9.55 12.58 2.22
N ILE A 58 9.48 13.26 3.36
CA ILE A 58 8.55 12.97 4.46
C ILE A 58 7.10 13.06 3.99
N LEU A 59 6.73 14.13 3.28
CA LEU A 59 5.36 14.32 2.79
C LEU A 59 4.95 13.24 1.79
N ALA A 60 5.80 12.96 0.79
CA ALA A 60 5.52 11.93 -0.20
C ALA A 60 5.49 10.52 0.43
N SER A 61 6.35 10.27 1.41
CA SER A 61 6.40 9.02 2.17
C SER A 61 5.12 8.80 2.95
N SER A 62 4.67 9.82 3.70
CA SER A 62 3.39 9.74 4.41
C SER A 62 2.24 9.51 3.45
N TRP A 63 2.20 10.28 2.36
CA TRP A 63 1.14 10.17 1.36
C TRP A 63 1.08 8.78 0.71
N LEU A 64 2.24 8.17 0.44
CA LEU A 64 2.30 6.80 -0.06
C LEU A 64 1.83 5.81 1.02
N MET A 65 2.39 5.91 2.23
CA MET A 65 2.21 4.94 3.31
C MET A 65 0.84 5.01 4.00
N THR A 66 -0.03 5.97 3.66
CA THR A 66 -1.42 6.05 4.15
C THR A 66 -2.47 5.83 3.06
N TRP A 67 -2.10 5.17 1.96
CA TRP A 67 -2.92 4.97 0.75
C TRP A 67 -3.26 6.26 -0.03
N GLY A 68 -2.76 7.43 0.39
CA GLY A 68 -2.99 8.71 -0.29
C GLY A 68 -2.63 8.69 -1.77
N ALA A 69 -1.50 8.06 -2.14
CA ALA A 69 -1.10 7.91 -3.53
C ALA A 69 -2.08 7.07 -4.36
N HIS A 70 -2.67 6.02 -3.77
CA HIS A 70 -3.67 5.18 -4.45
C HIS A 70 -4.98 5.96 -4.62
N ARG A 71 -5.44 6.64 -3.57
CA ARG A 71 -6.64 7.49 -3.64
C ARG A 71 -6.48 8.62 -4.65
N GLY A 72 -5.34 9.30 -4.63
CA GLY A 72 -4.99 10.35 -5.60
C GLY A 72 -4.90 9.84 -7.05
N ALA A 73 -4.59 8.56 -7.25
CA ALA A 73 -4.62 7.91 -8.56
C ALA A 73 -6.04 7.57 -9.04
N GLY A 74 -7.08 7.89 -8.27
CA GLY A 74 -8.48 7.58 -8.55
C GLY A 74 -8.92 6.19 -8.07
N CYS A 75 -8.14 5.54 -7.20
CA CYS A 75 -8.51 4.26 -6.61
C CYS A 75 -9.36 4.46 -5.35
N ALA A 76 -10.52 3.81 -5.26
CA ALA A 76 -11.18 3.64 -3.98
C ALA A 76 -10.45 2.55 -3.19
N VAL A 77 -10.13 2.85 -1.92
CA VAL A 77 -9.45 1.94 -1.01
C VAL A 77 -10.39 1.65 0.15
N ASP A 78 -11.02 0.48 0.09
CA ASP A 78 -12.07 0.03 1.00
C ASP A 78 -11.61 -1.18 1.82
N ASP A 79 -12.41 -1.58 2.81
CA ASP A 79 -12.26 -2.84 3.56
C ASP A 79 -10.83 -3.06 4.11
N VAL A 80 -10.19 -1.97 4.56
CA VAL A 80 -8.83 -2.01 5.09
C VAL A 80 -8.82 -2.72 6.44
N ASP A 81 -8.18 -3.89 6.49
CA ASP A 81 -7.89 -4.62 7.72
C ASP A 81 -6.37 -4.70 7.88
N ARG A 82 -5.86 -4.09 8.95
CA ARG A 82 -4.41 -4.00 9.23
C ARG A 82 -3.84 -5.32 9.76
N GLY A 83 -4.70 -6.29 10.03
CA GLY A 83 -4.29 -7.63 10.41
C GLY A 83 -3.76 -7.72 11.83
N GLU A 84 -4.29 -6.92 12.77
CA GLU A 84 -4.15 -7.20 14.21
C GLU A 84 -4.70 -8.60 14.50
N GLY A 85 -3.83 -9.61 14.45
CA GLY A 85 -4.21 -11.03 14.54
C GLY A 85 -4.29 -11.79 13.21
N SER A 86 -3.83 -11.24 12.09
CA SER A 86 -3.68 -12.03 10.86
C SER A 86 -2.55 -13.06 11.03
N ASN A 87 -2.77 -14.30 10.57
CA ASN A 87 -1.73 -15.35 10.59
C ASN A 87 -0.60 -15.10 9.57
N TYR A 88 -0.64 -13.99 8.83
CA TYR A 88 0.37 -13.64 7.85
C TYR A 88 1.52 -12.89 8.52
N VAL A 89 2.54 -13.66 8.88
CA VAL A 89 3.87 -13.13 9.19
C VAL A 89 4.49 -12.75 7.84
N GLY A 90 4.59 -11.44 7.57
CA GLY A 90 5.14 -10.92 6.32
C GLY A 90 6.53 -11.44 5.98
N VAL A 91 7.02 -11.08 4.79
CA VAL A 91 8.39 -11.38 4.39
C VAL A 91 9.26 -10.19 4.74
N ALA A 92 10.20 -10.38 5.67
CA ALA A 92 11.29 -9.42 5.89
C ALA A 92 12.44 -9.75 4.94
N PHE A 93 13.39 -8.83 4.78
CA PHE A 93 14.57 -9.04 3.95
C PHE A 93 15.82 -8.53 4.65
N ASP A 94 16.95 -9.19 4.45
CA ASP A 94 18.25 -8.67 4.87
C ASP A 94 18.76 -7.54 3.94
N ALA A 95 19.94 -7.00 4.25
CA ALA A 95 20.57 -5.94 3.47
C ALA A 95 20.90 -6.38 2.04
N GLU A 96 21.12 -7.67 1.83
CA GLU A 96 21.38 -8.30 0.54
C GLU A 96 20.08 -8.61 -0.24
N GLY A 97 18.91 -8.38 0.36
CA GLY A 97 17.61 -8.61 -0.26
C GLY A 97 17.13 -10.06 -0.21
N SER A 98 17.73 -10.91 0.62
CA SER A 98 17.28 -12.28 0.84
C SER A 98 16.11 -12.33 1.83
N PRO A 99 15.10 -13.19 1.61
CA PRO A 99 13.93 -13.26 2.47
C PRO A 99 14.25 -13.86 3.84
N LEU A 100 13.76 -13.21 4.90
CA LEU A 100 13.81 -13.60 6.30
C LEU A 100 12.38 -13.67 6.87
N PRO A 101 12.12 -14.50 7.90
CA PRO A 101 10.87 -14.44 8.66
C PRO A 101 10.70 -13.04 9.27
N SER A 102 9.54 -12.39 9.08
CA SER A 102 9.33 -11.08 9.71
C SER A 102 9.19 -11.18 11.24
N GLY A 103 9.86 -10.29 11.97
CA GLY A 103 9.61 -10.04 13.39
C GLY A 103 8.50 -8.98 13.60
N ASN A 104 8.28 -8.55 14.84
CA ASN A 104 7.41 -7.40 15.13
C ASN A 104 7.96 -6.15 14.41
N THR A 105 7.17 -5.58 13.50
CA THR A 105 7.45 -4.29 12.88
C THR A 105 7.01 -3.19 13.85
N GLU A 106 7.84 -2.18 14.07
CA GLU A 106 7.44 -0.98 14.81
C GLU A 106 6.32 -0.27 14.06
N GLU A 107 5.26 0.11 14.77
CA GLU A 107 4.18 0.91 14.19
C GLU A 107 4.65 2.34 13.95
N LEU A 108 4.55 2.76 12.69
CA LEU A 108 4.87 4.11 12.27
C LEU A 108 3.59 4.87 11.96
N PHE A 109 3.63 6.18 12.17
CA PHE A 109 2.50 7.08 11.96
C PHE A 109 2.94 8.24 11.08
N GLY A 110 2.02 8.69 10.22
CA GLY A 110 2.19 9.91 9.47
C GLY A 110 2.15 11.15 10.37
N PRO A 111 2.50 12.33 9.83
CA PRO A 111 2.45 13.58 10.57
C PRO A 111 1.04 13.92 11.07
N ASP A 112 0.00 13.40 10.41
CA ASP A 112 -1.41 13.59 10.78
C ASP A 112 -1.91 12.53 11.78
N GLY A 113 -1.04 11.64 12.27
CA GLY A 113 -1.39 10.57 13.21
C GLY A 113 -2.04 9.34 12.56
N GLU A 114 -2.17 9.31 11.23
CA GLU A 114 -2.63 8.11 10.51
C GLU A 114 -1.56 7.00 10.55
N PRO A 115 -1.92 5.76 10.88
CA PRO A 115 -0.96 4.67 10.97
C PRO A 115 -0.51 4.22 9.56
N PHE A 116 0.80 4.13 9.36
CA PHE A 116 1.40 3.69 8.10
C PHE A 116 1.08 2.23 7.79
N ILE A 117 0.79 1.92 6.54
CA ILE A 117 0.57 0.56 6.05
C ILE A 117 1.64 -0.41 6.57
N THR A 118 1.20 -1.57 7.06
CA THR A 118 2.06 -2.65 7.56
C THR A 118 1.91 -3.91 6.70
N ALA A 119 2.94 -4.75 6.68
CA ALA A 119 2.84 -6.08 6.08
C ALA A 119 1.71 -6.89 6.74
N GLY A 120 0.92 -7.61 5.96
CA GLY A 120 -0.29 -8.29 6.42
C GLY A 120 -1.57 -7.48 6.27
N THR A 121 -1.50 -6.16 6.03
CA THR A 121 -2.68 -5.35 5.74
C THR A 121 -3.41 -5.88 4.51
N THR A 122 -4.71 -6.15 4.61
CA THR A 122 -5.58 -6.40 3.45
C THR A 122 -6.43 -5.18 3.14
N ALA A 123 -6.80 -5.03 1.88
CA ALA A 123 -7.71 -3.98 1.43
C ALA A 123 -8.41 -4.43 0.15
N ARG A 124 -9.48 -3.72 -0.22
CA ARG A 124 -10.10 -3.82 -1.54
C ARG A 124 -9.80 -2.55 -2.34
N LEU A 125 -9.20 -2.72 -3.50
CA LEU A 125 -8.85 -1.65 -4.44
C LEU A 125 -9.82 -1.64 -5.61
N ARG A 126 -10.46 -0.49 -5.86
CA ARG A 126 -11.37 -0.31 -7.01
C ARG A 126 -10.96 0.87 -7.88
N ILE A 127 -10.71 0.61 -9.17
CA ILE A 127 -10.37 1.63 -10.16
C ILE A 127 -10.99 1.30 -11.52
N GLY A 128 -11.89 2.16 -12.00
CA GLY A 128 -12.72 1.83 -13.18
C GLY A 128 -13.49 0.53 -12.94
N ASP A 129 -13.34 -0.43 -13.86
CA ASP A 129 -13.96 -1.77 -13.77
C ASP A 129 -13.11 -2.78 -12.97
N LEU A 130 -11.92 -2.41 -12.51
CA LEU A 130 -11.07 -3.27 -11.71
C LEU A 130 -11.52 -3.24 -10.25
N ASP A 131 -11.86 -4.39 -9.69
CA ASP A 131 -12.14 -4.59 -8.25
C ASP A 131 -11.29 -5.76 -7.75
N ARG A 132 -10.46 -5.51 -6.73
CA ARG A 132 -9.45 -6.47 -6.25
C ARG A 132 -9.29 -6.43 -4.74
N GLU A 133 -9.38 -7.60 -4.12
CA GLU A 133 -8.81 -7.79 -2.79
C GLU A 133 -7.29 -7.97 -2.92
N ILE A 134 -6.55 -7.23 -2.09
CA ILE A 134 -5.09 -7.26 -2.05
C ILE A 134 -4.59 -7.64 -0.66
N LEU A 135 -3.32 -8.04 -0.61
CA LEU A 135 -2.54 -8.21 0.61
C LEU A 135 -1.25 -7.39 0.49
N VAL A 136 -0.91 -6.63 1.52
CA VAL A 136 0.41 -6.01 1.65
C VAL A 136 1.41 -7.08 2.06
N VAL A 137 2.31 -7.42 1.14
CA VAL A 137 3.26 -8.53 1.26
C VAL A 137 4.43 -8.18 2.15
N TYR A 138 5.00 -6.99 1.94
CA TYR A 138 6.09 -6.46 2.73
C TYR A 138 6.06 -4.94 2.74
N THR A 139 6.70 -4.36 3.75
CA THR A 139 7.04 -2.94 3.81
C THR A 139 8.55 -2.78 3.73
N LEU A 140 8.99 -1.64 3.20
CA LEU A 140 10.39 -1.23 3.19
C LEU A 140 10.45 0.07 3.97
N VAL A 141 11.24 0.10 5.04
CA VAL A 141 11.46 1.28 5.87
C VAL A 141 12.96 1.39 6.12
N GLU A 142 13.58 2.30 5.40
CA GLU A 142 15.00 2.65 5.47
C GLU A 142 15.09 4.17 5.68
N THR A 143 16.24 4.68 6.13
CA THR A 143 16.43 6.11 6.41
C THR A 143 16.07 7.02 5.23
N ASN A 144 16.37 6.59 4.02
CA ASN A 144 16.19 7.38 2.80
C ASN A 144 15.25 6.71 1.78
N ARG A 145 14.60 5.59 2.14
CA ARG A 145 13.70 4.85 1.25
C ARG A 145 12.55 4.29 2.04
N ILE A 146 11.33 4.46 1.54
CA ILE A 146 10.14 3.93 2.21
C ILE A 146 9.06 3.57 1.21
N GLY A 147 8.38 2.45 1.45
CA GLY A 147 7.37 1.96 0.55
C GLY A 147 6.77 0.63 0.99
N PHE A 148 5.88 0.09 0.17
CA PHE A 148 5.25 -1.19 0.44
C PHE A 148 4.91 -1.91 -0.86
N ALA A 149 4.87 -3.24 -0.77
CA ALA A 149 4.40 -4.08 -1.86
C ALA A 149 3.04 -4.66 -1.54
N TRP A 150 2.18 -4.73 -2.55
CA TRP A 150 0.88 -5.38 -2.48
C TRP A 150 0.74 -6.42 -3.59
N GLY A 151 0.03 -7.49 -3.26
CA GLY A 151 -0.26 -8.60 -4.14
C GLY A 151 -1.75 -8.83 -4.30
N ASP A 152 -2.18 -9.19 -5.50
CA ASP A 152 -3.56 -9.63 -5.74
C ASP A 152 -3.86 -10.96 -5.05
N ARG A 153 -5.00 -11.01 -4.37
CA ARG A 153 -5.46 -12.22 -3.65
C ARG A 153 -6.08 -13.27 -4.57
N SER A 154 -6.58 -12.85 -5.73
CA SER A 154 -7.20 -13.71 -6.74
C SER A 154 -6.49 -13.61 -8.08
N ALA A 155 -6.44 -14.73 -8.80
CA ALA A 155 -6.00 -14.78 -10.20
C ALA A 155 -7.12 -14.44 -11.20
N GLU A 156 -8.33 -14.15 -10.71
CA GLU A 156 -9.51 -13.87 -11.52
C GLU A 156 -9.76 -12.37 -11.71
N GLY A 157 -10.58 -12.02 -12.71
CA GLY A 157 -11.08 -10.66 -12.90
C GLY A 157 -10.14 -9.71 -13.67
N GLY A 158 -9.00 -10.17 -14.21
CA GLY A 158 -8.06 -9.34 -14.98
C GLY A 158 -6.58 -9.68 -14.71
N PRO A 159 -5.63 -8.79 -15.03
CA PRO A 159 -4.23 -9.02 -14.64
C PRO A 159 -4.11 -9.13 -13.12
N TYR A 160 -3.18 -9.97 -12.67
CA TYR A 160 -2.90 -10.19 -11.26
C TYR A 160 -1.39 -10.36 -11.02
N GLY A 161 -0.88 -9.96 -9.87
CA GLY A 161 0.53 -10.13 -9.52
C GLY A 161 0.95 -9.38 -8.27
N GLU A 162 2.20 -8.93 -8.26
CA GLU A 162 2.79 -8.16 -7.15
C GLU A 162 3.33 -6.84 -7.66
N HIS A 163 3.06 -5.80 -6.89
CA HIS A 163 3.39 -4.42 -7.19
C HIS A 163 4.09 -3.81 -5.97
N PHE A 164 5.09 -2.97 -6.21
CA PHE A 164 5.87 -2.30 -5.18
C PHE A 164 6.00 -0.82 -5.52
N ALA A 165 5.55 0.04 -4.60
CA ALA A 165 5.72 1.48 -4.68
C ALA A 165 6.71 1.93 -3.61
N VAL A 166 7.61 2.85 -3.96
CA VAL A 166 8.66 3.36 -3.08
C VAL A 166 8.92 4.84 -3.35
N VAL A 167 9.20 5.58 -2.28
CA VAL A 167 9.77 6.94 -2.32
C VAL A 167 11.21 6.86 -1.81
N GLU A 168 12.13 7.54 -2.49
CA GLU A 168 13.55 7.55 -2.19
C GLU A 168 14.11 8.98 -2.19
N LEU A 169 14.84 9.33 -1.13
CA LEU A 169 15.73 10.48 -1.07
C LEU A 169 17.14 10.04 -1.48
N LYS A 170 17.60 10.55 -2.63
CA LYS A 170 18.94 10.27 -3.15
C LYS A 170 20.00 11.12 -2.45
N GLU A 171 21.26 10.68 -2.56
CA GLU A 171 22.42 11.37 -1.98
C GLU A 171 22.59 12.81 -2.50
N ASP A 172 22.16 13.09 -3.74
CA ASP A 172 22.16 14.42 -4.32
C ASP A 172 21.02 15.33 -3.82
N GLY A 173 20.22 14.84 -2.86
CA GLY A 173 19.09 15.54 -2.27
C GLY A 173 17.81 15.50 -3.12
N THR A 174 17.81 14.81 -4.26
CA THR A 174 16.60 14.65 -5.09
C THR A 174 15.68 13.57 -4.52
N VAL A 175 14.38 13.80 -4.60
CA VAL A 175 13.35 12.84 -4.18
C VAL A 175 12.73 12.20 -5.42
N TRP A 176 12.70 10.88 -5.44
CA TRP A 176 12.15 10.07 -6.52
C TRP A 176 11.07 9.13 -5.99
N ALA A 177 10.08 8.84 -6.81
CA ALA A 177 9.17 7.72 -6.60
C ALA A 177 9.34 6.69 -7.71
N GLY A 178 9.14 5.42 -7.36
CA GLY A 178 9.12 4.31 -8.29
C GLY A 178 7.95 3.39 -8.02
N VAL A 179 7.34 2.88 -9.08
CA VAL A 179 6.37 1.78 -9.02
C VAL A 179 6.83 0.70 -9.97
N ARG A 180 7.04 -0.50 -9.44
CA ARG A 180 7.53 -1.66 -10.20
C ARG A 180 6.83 -2.93 -9.77
N GLY A 181 6.88 -3.95 -10.60
CA GLY A 181 6.25 -5.22 -10.26
C GLY A 181 6.24 -6.19 -11.41
N PHE A 182 5.47 -7.25 -11.22
CA PHE A 182 5.16 -8.22 -12.26
C PHE A 182 3.69 -8.59 -12.20
N PHE A 183 3.13 -8.96 -13.35
CA PHE A 183 1.76 -9.42 -13.44
C PHE A 183 1.62 -10.54 -14.47
N TYR A 184 0.65 -11.40 -14.23
CA TYR A 184 0.17 -12.41 -15.16
C TYR A 184 -1.06 -11.85 -15.86
N SER A 185 -1.11 -11.95 -17.18
CA SER A 185 -2.33 -11.61 -17.92
C SER A 185 -3.42 -12.65 -17.65
N SER A 186 -4.67 -12.20 -17.60
CA SER A 186 -5.79 -13.14 -17.55
C SER A 186 -5.83 -13.92 -18.87
N GLN A 187 -5.51 -15.22 -18.82
CA GLN A 187 -5.51 -16.07 -20.00
C GLN A 187 -6.94 -16.13 -20.54
N ASN A 188 -7.16 -15.56 -21.73
CA ASN A 188 -8.26 -15.79 -22.70
C ASN A 188 -8.43 -14.59 -23.66
N GLY A 189 -7.38 -14.25 -24.42
CA GLY A 189 -7.44 -13.19 -25.43
C GLY A 189 -7.18 -13.70 -26.84
N PHE A 190 -7.98 -13.29 -27.82
CA PHE A 190 -7.70 -13.53 -29.23
C PHE A 190 -6.38 -12.86 -29.62
N LEU A 191 -5.42 -13.66 -30.11
CA LEU A 191 -4.16 -13.20 -30.71
C LEU A 191 -3.28 -12.27 -29.82
N GLY A 192 -3.36 -12.40 -28.49
CA GLY A 192 -2.51 -11.65 -27.55
C GLY A 192 -2.87 -10.18 -27.35
N LEU A 193 -3.98 -9.69 -27.94
CA LEU A 193 -4.44 -8.31 -27.76
C LEU A 193 -4.76 -7.99 -26.29
N LYS A 194 -5.34 -8.95 -25.57
CA LYS A 194 -5.68 -8.82 -24.16
C LYS A 194 -4.44 -8.62 -23.27
N ALA A 195 -3.35 -9.36 -23.52
CA ALA A 195 -2.11 -9.20 -22.77
C ALA A 195 -1.49 -7.80 -22.95
N ARG A 196 -1.58 -7.22 -24.16
CA ARG A 196 -1.14 -5.83 -24.40
C ARG A 196 -2.03 -4.80 -23.71
N GLY A 197 -3.34 -5.05 -23.66
CA GLY A 197 -4.28 -4.22 -22.91
C GLY A 197 -4.01 -4.26 -21.41
N ASP A 198 -3.83 -5.47 -20.87
CA ASP A 198 -3.48 -5.71 -19.47
C ASP A 198 -2.18 -4.98 -19.11
N GLN A 199 -1.13 -5.10 -19.93
CA GLN A 199 0.13 -4.38 -19.71
C GLN A 199 -0.05 -2.86 -19.69
N ARG A 200 -0.80 -2.32 -20.66
CA ARG A 200 -1.06 -0.89 -20.70
C ARG A 200 -1.81 -0.43 -19.45
N ASN A 201 -2.83 -1.16 -19.04
CA ASN A 201 -3.63 -0.83 -17.85
C ASN A 201 -2.78 -0.86 -16.57
N VAL A 202 -1.90 -1.85 -16.41
CA VAL A 202 -0.98 -1.94 -15.27
C VAL A 202 0.00 -0.77 -15.26
N VAL A 203 0.61 -0.45 -16.40
CA VAL A 203 1.55 0.68 -16.52
C VAL A 203 0.85 2.02 -16.30
N ASP A 204 -0.36 2.21 -16.84
CA ASP A 204 -1.13 3.44 -16.66
C ASP A 204 -1.56 3.60 -15.19
N ALA A 205 -1.91 2.53 -14.49
CA ALA A 205 -2.19 2.57 -13.05
C ALA A 205 -0.94 2.98 -12.24
N ALA A 206 0.22 2.40 -12.57
CA ALA A 206 1.50 2.77 -11.94
C ALA A 206 1.83 4.26 -12.16
N LYS A 207 1.62 4.77 -13.37
CA LYS A 207 1.83 6.19 -13.69
C LYS A 207 0.90 7.10 -12.92
N ARG A 208 -0.39 6.75 -12.78
CA ARG A 208 -1.33 7.55 -11.97
C ARG A 208 -0.93 7.61 -10.49
N ILE A 209 -0.37 6.53 -9.93
CA ILE A 209 0.19 6.54 -8.56
C ILE A 209 1.37 7.52 -8.47
N LEU A 210 2.27 7.52 -9.45
CA LEU A 210 3.39 8.46 -9.50
C LEU A 210 2.94 9.92 -9.68
N GLU A 211 1.93 10.14 -10.52
CA GLU A 211 1.30 11.45 -10.72
C GLU A 211 0.64 11.95 -9.43
N ALA A 212 -0.01 11.07 -8.67
CA ALA A 212 -0.62 11.40 -7.38
C ALA A 212 0.40 11.77 -6.28
N LEU A 213 1.67 11.41 -6.47
CA LEU A 213 2.78 11.79 -5.59
C LEU A 213 3.47 13.09 -6.02
N GLN A 214 3.13 13.62 -7.19
CA GLN A 214 3.72 14.87 -7.67
C GLN A 214 3.37 16.05 -6.76
N PRO A 215 4.26 17.05 -6.65
CA PRO A 215 3.96 18.29 -5.96
C PRO A 215 2.65 18.92 -6.44
N GLY A 216 1.73 19.19 -5.51
CA GLY A 216 0.47 19.87 -5.82
C GLY A 216 -0.63 18.97 -6.38
N ALA A 217 -0.43 17.65 -6.46
CA ALA A 217 -1.53 16.72 -6.64
C ALA A 217 -2.50 16.85 -5.44
N ALA A 218 -3.76 17.24 -5.70
CA ALA A 218 -4.74 17.46 -4.66
C ALA A 218 -5.27 16.13 -4.09
N PRO A 219 -5.61 16.04 -2.80
CA PRO A 219 -6.42 14.94 -2.28
C PRO A 219 -7.78 14.99 -2.97
N VAL A 220 -8.13 13.97 -3.73
CA VAL A 220 -9.55 13.73 -4.03
C VAL A 220 -10.19 13.21 -2.74
N ASN A 221 -10.70 14.13 -1.94
CA ASN A 221 -11.53 13.77 -0.79
C ASN A 221 -12.82 13.14 -1.34
N SER A 222 -13.02 11.85 -1.12
CA SER A 222 -14.29 11.19 -1.36
C SER A 222 -15.28 11.63 -0.28
N LEU A 223 -15.99 12.73 -0.53
CA LEU A 223 -17.19 13.06 0.24
C LEU A 223 -18.30 12.05 -0.13
N PRO A 224 -19.10 11.56 0.84
CA PRO A 224 -20.33 10.85 0.53
C PRO A 224 -21.29 11.77 -0.22
N ASN A 225 -21.96 11.26 -1.25
CA ASN A 225 -23.13 11.92 -1.83
C ASN A 225 -24.24 11.99 -0.76
N ASP A 226 -24.45 13.16 -0.16
CA ASP A 226 -25.70 13.49 0.51
C ASP A 226 -26.76 13.83 -0.56
N ASP A 227 -27.30 12.78 -1.19
CA ASP A 227 -28.63 12.87 -1.78
C ASP A 227 -29.66 12.62 -0.66
N ALA A 228 -29.92 13.65 0.14
CA ALA A 228 -31.04 13.68 1.07
C ALA A 228 -31.72 15.06 1.03
N GLU A 229 -32.89 15.07 0.39
CA GLU A 229 -34.04 15.99 0.57
C GLU A 229 -33.77 17.47 0.84
N ALA A 230 -33.95 18.27 -0.22
CA ALA A 230 -34.32 19.67 -0.08
C ALA A 230 -35.78 19.76 0.44
N ASP A 231 -35.95 19.87 1.75
CA ASP A 231 -37.15 20.47 2.34
C ASP A 231 -36.83 21.89 2.80
N SER A 232 -37.46 22.85 2.13
CA SER A 232 -37.33 24.28 2.39
C SER A 232 -38.23 24.68 3.56
N GLY A 233 -37.66 24.72 4.77
CA GLY A 233 -38.28 25.32 5.95
C GLY A 233 -37.44 26.50 6.43
N ALA A 234 -37.90 27.71 6.11
CA ALA A 234 -37.39 28.94 6.73
C ALA A 234 -37.87 29.01 8.18
N ASP A 235 -36.97 29.28 9.12
CA ASP A 235 -37.30 30.11 10.28
C ASP A 235 -36.05 30.76 10.90
N ASP A 236 -36.29 32.00 11.32
CA ASP A 236 -35.37 33.03 11.82
C ASP A 236 -35.05 32.83 13.31
N ALA A 237 -33.78 32.91 13.70
CA ALA A 237 -33.36 33.26 15.07
C ALA A 237 -31.85 33.57 15.18
N THR A 238 -31.54 34.86 15.24
CA THR A 238 -30.62 35.57 16.17
C THR A 238 -29.29 34.96 16.62
N ALA A 239 -28.26 35.79 16.40
CA ALA A 239 -26.87 35.77 16.86
C ALA A 239 -26.57 35.25 18.27
N GLU A 240 -25.41 34.56 18.40
CA GLU A 240 -24.49 34.75 19.53
C GLU A 240 -23.03 34.54 19.09
N THR A 241 -22.22 35.56 19.36
CA THR A 241 -20.77 35.62 19.19
C THR A 241 -20.06 34.84 20.30
N GLY A 242 -19.14 33.93 19.96
CA GLY A 242 -18.36 33.14 20.92
C GLY A 242 -16.89 33.01 20.54
N ALA A 243 -16.08 33.87 21.17
CA ALA A 243 -14.66 33.78 21.51
C ALA A 243 -13.68 32.95 20.65
N ALA A 244 -12.66 33.65 20.12
CA ALA A 244 -11.39 33.09 19.68
C ALA A 244 -10.65 32.42 20.84
N ALA A 245 -10.15 31.21 20.62
CA ALA A 245 -9.27 30.52 21.55
C ALA A 245 -7.89 31.20 21.56
N GLU A 246 -7.43 31.61 22.74
CA GLU A 246 -6.06 32.10 22.96
C GLU A 246 -5.05 30.95 22.87
N PRO A 247 -3.82 31.20 22.37
CA PRO A 247 -2.78 30.18 22.29
C PRO A 247 -2.25 29.81 23.67
N ILE A 248 -2.17 28.49 23.92
CA ILE A 248 -1.55 27.91 25.12
C ILE A 248 -0.03 28.11 25.02
N ILE A 249 0.55 28.89 25.94
CA ILE A 249 1.99 29.01 26.16
C ILE A 249 2.42 27.86 27.07
N ILE A 250 3.28 26.97 26.57
CA ILE A 250 3.93 25.92 27.36
C ILE A 250 5.26 26.52 27.88
N GLU A 251 5.33 26.82 29.17
CA GLU A 251 6.60 27.12 29.85
C GLU A 251 7.40 25.82 30.04
N LEU A 252 8.54 25.70 29.37
CA LEU A 252 9.54 24.67 29.64
C LEU A 252 10.26 25.01 30.96
N PRO A 253 10.43 24.05 31.90
CA PRO A 253 11.20 24.28 33.10
C PRO A 253 12.67 24.54 32.76
N ALA A 254 13.27 25.48 33.51
CA ALA A 254 14.64 25.93 33.35
C ALA A 254 15.65 24.79 33.50
N ASP A 255 16.64 24.81 32.62
CA ASP A 255 17.85 24.00 32.63
C ASP A 255 18.66 24.30 33.92
N ASP A 256 18.69 23.35 34.86
CA ASP A 256 19.57 23.45 36.02
C ASP A 256 20.96 22.96 35.61
N SER A 257 21.81 23.95 35.41
CA SER A 257 23.19 23.89 35.00
C SER A 257 24.05 22.89 35.78
N ALA A 258 25.05 22.38 35.05
CA ALA A 258 26.34 21.94 35.55
C ALA A 258 26.76 22.57 36.90
N ASP A 259 27.05 21.72 37.89
CA ASP A 259 28.34 21.69 38.59
C ASP A 259 28.38 20.49 39.56
N ARG A 260 29.17 19.45 39.24
CA ARG A 260 29.94 18.58 40.17
C ARG A 260 30.60 17.40 39.45
#